data_AF-A0A4V1TV09-F1
#
_entry.id   AF-A0A4V1TV09-F1
#
_cell.length_a   1.000
_cell.length_b   1.000
_cell.length_c   1.000
_cell.angle_alpha   90.00
_cell.angle_beta   90.00
_cell.angle_gamma   90.00
#
_symmetry.space_group_name_H-M   'P 1'
#
loop_
_entity.id
_entity.type
_entity.pdbx_description
1 polymer ?
#
loop_
_entity_poly.entity_id
_entity_poly.type
_entity_poly.pdbx_seq_one_letter_code
_entity_poly.pdbx_strand_id
1 'polypeptide(L)'
;MLTPRALKTWTWLHKWSSLVCTIFMLLLCLTGLPLIFHHEIGHLLGTEVEAPPMPQGTPRASLDTVLQVARAQHPDRVVQFASHPEDSTDLWFTTLTPTPDP
;
A
#
# COMPACT_ATOMS: atom_id res chain seq x y z
N MET A 1 -28.61 -1.14 -49.19
CA MET A 1 -29.43 -0.64 -48.06
C MET A 1 -29.53 -1.73 -47.02
N LEU A 2 -29.23 -1.45 -45.74
CA LEU A 2 -29.36 -2.44 -44.67
C LEU A 2 -30.84 -2.74 -44.42
N THR A 3 -31.20 -4.01 -44.30
CA THR A 3 -32.58 -4.39 -44.00
C THR A 3 -32.93 -4.01 -42.55
N PRO A 4 -34.21 -3.72 -42.24
CA PRO A 4 -34.63 -3.35 -40.88
C PRO A 4 -34.23 -4.37 -39.80
N ARG A 5 -34.17 -5.66 -40.17
CA ARG A 5 -33.70 -6.75 -39.30
C ARG A 5 -32.21 -6.64 -38.99
N ALA A 6 -31.38 -6.35 -39.98
CA ALA A 6 -29.93 -6.18 -39.79
C ALA A 6 -29.61 -4.99 -38.88
N LEU A 7 -30.33 -3.87 -39.04
CA LEU A 7 -30.18 -2.70 -38.17
C LEU A 7 -30.54 -2.99 -36.72
N LYS A 8 -31.63 -3.76 -36.48
CA LYS A 8 -32.05 -4.16 -35.14
C LYS A 8 -31.05 -5.09 -34.46
N THR A 9 -30.50 -6.06 -35.19
CA THR A 9 -29.49 -6.98 -34.65
C THR A 9 -28.18 -6.25 -34.34
N TRP A 10 -27.73 -5.36 -35.23
CA TRP A 10 -26.54 -4.52 -35.00
C TRP A 10 -26.68 -3.73 -33.71
N THR A 11 -27.78 -2.97 -33.58
CA THR A 11 -28.01 -2.06 -32.43
C THR A 11 -28.15 -2.82 -31.13
N TRP A 12 -28.77 -4.00 -31.17
CA TRP A 12 -28.83 -4.87 -30.02
C TRP A 12 -27.42 -5.35 -29.62
N LEU A 13 -26.63 -5.91 -30.55
CA LEU A 13 -25.29 -6.42 -30.27
C LEU A 13 -24.37 -5.33 -29.73
N HIS A 14 -24.28 -4.18 -30.39
CA HIS A 14 -23.41 -3.09 -29.96
C HIS A 14 -23.78 -2.54 -28.58
N LYS A 15 -25.08 -2.38 -28.31
CA LYS A 15 -25.53 -1.89 -27.00
C LYS A 15 -25.07 -2.85 -25.89
N TRP A 16 -25.29 -4.15 -26.07
CA TRP A 16 -24.96 -5.12 -25.04
C TRP A 16 -23.46 -5.39 -24.94
N SER A 17 -22.73 -5.44 -26.06
CA SER A 17 -21.26 -5.59 -26.04
C SER A 17 -20.59 -4.38 -25.39
N SER A 18 -21.03 -3.16 -25.72
CA SER A 18 -20.50 -1.95 -25.12
C SER A 18 -20.85 -1.86 -23.64
N LEU A 19 -22.08 -2.23 -23.24
CA LEU A 19 -22.47 -2.25 -21.83
C LEU A 19 -21.59 -3.19 -21.00
N VAL A 20 -21.36 -4.41 -21.49
CA VAL A 20 -20.50 -5.39 -20.83
C VAL A 20 -19.06 -4.87 -20.74
N CYS A 21 -18.50 -4.35 -21.84
CA CYS A 21 -17.17 -3.76 -21.86
C CYS A 21 -17.03 -2.63 -20.83
N THR A 22 -17.99 -1.70 -20.79
CA THR A 22 -17.99 -0.58 -19.84
C THR A 22 -18.04 -1.05 -18.40
N ILE A 23 -18.81 -2.08 -18.07
CA ILE A 23 -18.85 -2.65 -16.71
C ILE A 23 -17.48 -3.21 -16.33
N PHE A 24 -16.83 -3.98 -17.21
CA PHE A 24 -15.49 -4.49 -16.94
C PHE A 24 -14.46 -3.38 -16.81
N MET A 25 -14.48 -2.39 -17.70
CA MET A 25 -13.60 -1.22 -17.58
C MET A 25 -13.85 -0.47 -16.26
N LEU A 26 -15.11 -0.28 -15.86
CA LEU A 26 -15.45 0.35 -14.59
C LEU A 26 -14.90 -0.45 -13.41
N LEU A 27 -15.08 -1.77 -13.40
CA LEU A 27 -14.51 -2.64 -12.36
C LEU A 27 -12.99 -2.52 -12.31
N LEU A 28 -12.31 -2.58 -13.45
CA LEU A 28 -10.86 -2.42 -13.52
C LEU A 28 -10.41 -1.05 -13.01
N CYS A 29 -11.13 0.02 -13.33
CA CYS A 29 -10.85 1.35 -12.80
C CYS A 29 -11.06 1.41 -11.29
N LEU A 30 -12.16 0.85 -10.78
CA LEU A 30 -12.49 0.85 -9.36
C LEU A 30 -11.53 -0.01 -8.53
N THR A 31 -10.98 -1.09 -9.08
CA THR A 31 -9.98 -1.91 -8.39
C THR A 31 -8.56 -1.43 -8.62
N GLY A 32 -8.27 -0.80 -9.76
CA GLY A 32 -6.94 -0.33 -10.13
C GLY A 32 -6.57 1.00 -9.51
N LEU A 33 -7.51 1.96 -9.45
CA LEU A 33 -7.25 3.28 -8.87
C LEU A 33 -6.83 3.21 -7.40
N PRO A 34 -7.51 2.43 -6.52
CA PRO A 34 -7.05 2.28 -5.13
C PRO A 34 -5.69 1.61 -5.01
N LEU A 35 -5.33 0.72 -5.94
CA LEU A 35 -4.05 0.02 -5.91
C LEU A 35 -2.88 0.96 -6.23
N ILE A 36 -3.07 1.88 -7.18
CA ILE A 36 -2.08 2.91 -7.54
C ILE A 36 -1.88 3.90 -6.40
N PHE A 37 -2.96 4.31 -5.73
CA PHE A 37 -2.93 5.34 -4.68
C PHE A 37 -3.03 4.75 -3.26
N HIS A 38 -2.65 3.50 -3.05
CA HIS A 38 -2.82 2.84 -1.75
C HIS A 38 -2.10 3.58 -0.62
N HIS A 39 -0.95 4.21 -0.91
CA HIS A 39 -0.18 5.00 0.05
C HIS A 39 -0.90 6.31 0.42
N GLU A 40 -1.40 7.06 -0.57
CA GLU A 40 -2.21 8.28 -0.35
C GLU A 40 -3.50 7.98 0.43
N ILE A 41 -4.15 6.86 0.11
CA ILE A 41 -5.33 6.38 0.84
C ILE A 41 -4.93 6.01 2.27
N GLY A 42 -3.80 5.32 2.45
CA GLY A 42 -3.26 4.97 3.77
C GLY A 42 -2.98 6.19 4.65
N HIS A 43 -2.36 7.22 4.07
CA HIS A 43 -2.11 8.52 4.71
C HIS A 43 -3.43 9.23 5.05
N LEU A 44 -4.43 9.23 4.16
CA LEU A 44 -5.74 9.85 4.42
C LEU A 44 -6.53 9.12 5.52
N LEU A 45 -6.42 7.79 5.59
CA LEU A 45 -7.09 6.97 6.61
C LEU A 45 -6.30 6.86 7.92
N GLY A 46 -5.08 7.40 7.99
CA GLY A 46 -4.21 7.34 9.17
C GLY A 46 -3.81 5.91 9.54
N THR A 47 -3.83 5.00 8.57
CA THR A 47 -3.44 3.59 8.79
C THR A 47 -1.94 3.37 8.65
N GLU A 48 -1.21 4.38 8.18
CA GLU A 48 0.24 4.35 8.10
C GLU A 48 0.87 4.88 9.38
N VAL A 49 1.90 4.18 9.84
CA VAL A 49 2.71 4.63 10.98
C VAL A 49 3.57 5.77 10.48
N GLU A 50 3.12 7.01 10.67
CA GLU A 50 3.89 8.20 10.40
C GLU A 50 4.71 8.62 11.62
N ALA A 51 5.94 9.06 11.37
CA ALA A 51 6.72 9.70 12.41
C ALA A 51 6.05 11.03 12.79
N PRO A 52 5.79 11.29 14.09
CA PRO A 52 5.27 12.58 14.50
C PRO A 52 6.24 13.71 14.13
N PRO A 53 5.74 14.91 13.78
CA PRO A 53 6.59 16.02 13.37
C PRO A 53 7.56 16.40 14.50
N MET A 54 8.86 16.37 14.19
CA MET A 54 9.92 16.74 15.13
C MET A 54 10.42 18.17 14.89
N PRO A 55 10.96 18.86 15.92
CA PRO A 55 11.58 20.17 15.76
C PRO A 55 12.68 20.18 14.69
N GLN A 56 12.83 21.31 14.00
CA GLN A 56 13.92 21.48 13.02
C GLN A 56 15.29 21.29 13.68
N GLY A 57 16.15 20.49 13.05
CA GLY A 57 17.49 20.18 13.55
C GLY A 57 17.55 19.00 14.53
N THR A 58 16.45 18.27 14.74
CA THR A 58 16.48 17.03 15.52
C THR A 58 17.45 16.03 14.88
N PRO A 59 18.49 15.56 15.62
CA PRO A 59 19.42 14.60 15.06
C PRO A 59 18.73 13.27 14.81
N ARG A 60 19.08 12.62 13.70
CA ARG A 60 18.60 11.26 13.40
C ARG A 60 19.10 10.28 14.46
N ALA A 61 18.24 9.39 14.91
CA ALA A 61 18.67 8.30 15.79
C ALA A 61 19.68 7.41 15.05
N SER A 62 20.79 7.08 15.71
CA SER A 62 21.73 6.10 15.18
C SER A 62 21.13 4.70 15.21
N LEU A 63 21.56 3.84 14.30
CA LEU A 63 21.14 2.43 14.29
C LEU A 63 21.44 1.75 15.64
N ASP A 64 22.59 2.03 16.26
CA ASP A 64 22.93 1.47 17.58
C ASP A 64 21.90 1.85 18.66
N THR A 65 21.45 3.11 18.66
CA THR A 65 20.43 3.59 19.60
C THR A 65 19.11 2.86 19.38
N VAL A 66 18.70 2.68 18.13
CA VAL A 66 17.48 1.97 17.75
C VAL A 66 17.54 0.50 18.20
N LEU A 67 18.66 -0.18 17.94
CA LEU A 67 18.87 -1.57 18.35
C LEU A 67 18.87 -1.72 19.88
N GLN A 68 19.48 -0.77 20.59
CA GLN A 68 19.48 -0.76 22.05
C GLN A 68 18.06 -0.63 22.61
N VAL A 69 17.25 0.29 22.07
CA VAL A 69 15.86 0.48 22.49
C VAL A 69 15.02 -0.77 22.18
N ALA A 70 15.16 -1.35 20.98
CA ALA A 70 14.44 -2.56 20.58
C ALA A 70 14.72 -3.73 21.55
N ARG A 71 15.99 -3.93 21.92
CA ARG A 71 16.39 -4.96 22.90
C ARG A 71 15.90 -4.67 24.31
N ALA A 72 15.88 -3.40 24.73
CA ALA A 72 15.37 -3.01 26.04
C ALA A 72 13.86 -3.24 26.17
N GLN A 73 13.11 -3.03 25.08
CA GLN A 73 11.66 -3.26 25.05
C GLN A 73 11.29 -4.74 24.90
N HIS A 74 12.10 -5.53 24.19
CA HIS A 74 11.88 -6.95 23.94
C HIS A 74 13.12 -7.79 24.29
N PRO A 75 13.43 -7.97 25.59
CA PRO A 75 14.66 -8.63 26.04
C PRO A 75 14.71 -10.13 25.73
N ASP A 76 13.57 -10.77 25.52
CA ASP A 76 13.41 -12.18 25.14
C ASP A 76 13.65 -12.43 23.63
N ARG A 77 13.87 -11.36 22.86
CA ARG A 77 13.97 -11.41 21.39
C ARG A 77 15.30 -10.91 20.87
N VAL A 78 15.69 -11.44 19.72
CA VAL A 78 16.89 -11.04 18.98
C VAL A 78 16.47 -10.26 17.75
N VAL A 79 17.14 -9.14 17.49
CA VAL A 79 16.93 -8.36 16.26
C VAL A 79 17.58 -9.11 15.09
N GLN A 80 16.80 -9.35 14.04
CA GLN A 80 17.31 -9.93 12.79
C GLN A 80 17.67 -8.87 11.76
N PHE A 81 16.75 -7.93 11.55
CA PHE A 81 16.84 -6.91 10.52
C PHE A 81 16.38 -5.57 11.08
N ALA A 82 17.05 -4.51 10.63
CA ALA A 82 16.65 -3.14 10.87
C ALA A 82 16.74 -2.38 9.54
N SER A 83 15.66 -1.75 9.12
CA SER A 83 15.61 -1.00 7.87
C SER A 83 14.70 0.22 7.98
N HIS A 84 14.99 1.22 7.16
CA HIS A 84 14.06 2.30 6.90
C HIS A 84 12.98 1.83 5.89
N PRO A 85 11.77 2.40 5.91
CA PRO A 85 10.84 2.25 4.79
C PRO A 85 11.44 2.81 3.50
N GLU A 86 10.97 2.36 2.33
CA GLU A 86 11.52 2.77 1.04
C GLU A 86 11.40 4.28 0.79
N ASP A 87 10.31 4.89 1.25
CA ASP A 87 9.98 6.29 0.96
C ASP A 87 10.37 7.28 2.08
N SER A 88 10.93 6.82 3.21
CA SER A 88 11.28 7.70 4.33
C SER A 88 12.44 7.19 5.16
N THR A 89 13.28 8.11 5.65
CA THR A 89 14.36 7.80 6.61
C THR A 89 13.97 8.15 8.05
N ASP A 90 12.74 8.62 8.28
CA ASP A 90 12.26 9.15 9.56
C ASP A 90 11.88 8.04 10.54
N LEU A 91 11.71 6.82 10.03
CA LEU A 91 11.26 5.65 10.75
C LEU A 91 12.26 4.50 10.63
N TRP A 92 12.42 3.77 11.72
CA TRP A 92 13.14 2.50 11.73
C TRP A 92 12.16 1.37 12.00
N PHE A 93 12.14 0.38 11.10
CA PHE A 93 11.49 -0.90 11.33
C PHE A 93 12.53 -1.90 11.83
N THR A 94 12.24 -2.56 12.95
CA THR A 94 13.08 -3.63 13.48
C THR A 94 12.28 -4.93 13.52
N THR A 95 12.82 -6.00 12.92
CA THR A 95 12.23 -7.32 12.95
C THR A 95 12.90 -8.14 14.05
N LEU A 96 12.09 -8.60 15.01
CA LEU A 96 12.51 -9.32 16.20
C LEU A 96 12.00 -10.77 16.16
N THR A 97 12.83 -11.73 16.54
CA THR A 97 12.42 -13.12 16.71
C THR A 97 12.73 -13.65 18.11
N PRO A 98 11.98 -14.66 18.59
CA PRO A 98 12.31 -15.31 19.85
C PRO A 98 13.78 -15.74 19.88
N THR A 99 14.43 -15.56 21.03
CA THR A 99 15.76 -16.12 21.25
C THR A 99 15.66 -17.64 21.16
N PRO A 100 16.46 -18.32 20.32
CA PRO A 100 16.43 -19.78 20.24
C PRO A 100 16.74 -20.38 21.61
N ASP A 101 15.98 -21.38 22.02
CA ASP A 101 16.35 -22.20 23.16
C ASP A 101 17.66 -22.96 22.85
N PRO A 102 18.58 -23.09 23.84
CA PRO A 102 19.89 -23.70 23.65
C PRO A 102 19.85 -25.20 23.31
#